data_AF-A0A5K0XYM0-F1
#
_entry.id   AF-A0A5K0XYM0-F1
#
_cell.length_a   1.000
_cell.length_b   1.000
_cell.length_c   1.000
_cell.angle_alpha   90.00
_cell.angle_beta   90.00
_cell.angle_gamma   90.00
#
_symmetry.space_group_name_H-M   'P 1'
#
loop_
_entity.id
_entity.type
_entity.pdbx_description
1 polymer ?
#
loop_
_entity_poly.entity_id
_entity_poly.type
_entity_poly.pdbx_seq_one_letter_code
_entity_poly.pdbx_strand_id
1 'polypeptide(L)'
;SIPKRSTMLKQIWLSVKSTPLYSLLPTVTEYMVEKGWTKCFANIEEVGWPIYIFYTLVYVILVEFGTYWAHRELHDIKPLYKYVHAAHHKYNKEDDLSPFA
;
A
#
# COMPACT_ATOMS: atom_id res chain seq x y z
N SER A 1 -11.05 17.42 21.57
CA SER A 1 -12.09 18.36 21.09
C SER A 1 -12.67 17.84 19.78
N ILE A 2 -13.92 18.16 19.44
CA ILE A 2 -14.52 17.71 18.18
C ILE A 2 -13.88 18.49 17.00
N PRO A 3 -13.41 17.82 15.94
CA PRO A 3 -12.81 18.50 14.79
C PRO A 3 -13.80 19.44 14.08
N LYS A 4 -13.29 20.53 13.51
CA LYS A 4 -14.11 21.44 12.69
C LYS A 4 -14.67 20.69 11.48
N ARG A 5 -15.91 21.04 11.06
CA ARG A 5 -16.57 20.46 9.88
C ARG A 5 -15.72 20.51 8.62
N SER A 6 -14.96 21.60 8.43
CA SER A 6 -14.04 21.75 7.29
C SER A 6 -12.93 20.70 7.29
N THR A 7 -12.39 20.33 8.44
CA THR A 7 -11.39 19.26 8.59
C THR A 7 -12.00 17.92 8.23
N MET A 8 -13.18 17.59 8.76
CA MET A 8 -13.86 16.32 8.46
C MET A 8 -14.15 16.17 6.96
N LEU A 9 -14.69 17.20 6.30
CA LEU A 9 -14.97 17.16 4.86
C LEU A 9 -13.70 17.00 4.02
N LYS A 10 -12.61 17.66 4.42
CA LYS A 10 -11.31 17.53 3.75
C LYS A 10 -10.75 16.12 3.85
N GLN A 11 -10.90 15.47 5.00
CA GLN A 11 -10.46 14.08 5.18
C GLN A 11 -11.27 13.13 4.32
N ILE A 12 -12.61 13.22 4.36
CA ILE A 12 -13.49 12.41 3.50
C ILE A 12 -13.09 12.54 2.03
N TRP A 13 -12.86 13.76 1.55
CA TRP A 13 -12.44 13.99 0.17
C TRP A 13 -11.09 13.35 -0.17
N LEU A 14 -10.10 13.45 0.73
CA LEU A 14 -8.78 12.83 0.53
C LEU A 14 -8.87 11.30 0.53
N SER A 15 -9.62 10.73 1.47
CA SER A 15 -9.82 9.28 1.56
C SER A 15 -10.49 8.75 0.29
N VAL A 16 -11.60 9.35 -0.15
CA VAL A 16 -12.31 8.98 -1.40
C VAL A 16 -11.39 9.10 -2.62
N LYS A 17 -10.58 10.16 -2.69
CA LYS A 17 -9.64 10.34 -3.80
C LYS A 17 -8.53 9.26 -3.81
N SER A 18 -8.14 8.76 -2.65
CA SER A 18 -7.09 7.74 -2.53
C SER A 18 -7.60 6.31 -2.74
N THR A 19 -8.90 6.05 -2.51
CA THR A 19 -9.50 4.71 -2.62
C THR A 19 -9.20 4.02 -3.96
N PRO A 20 -9.32 4.67 -5.14
CA PRO A 20 -8.99 4.02 -6.41
C PRO A 20 -7.52 3.61 -6.53
N LEU A 21 -6.61 4.40 -5.97
CA LEU A 21 -5.18 4.09 -5.97
C LEU A 21 -4.89 2.91 -5.04
N TYR A 22 -5.56 2.84 -3.90
CA TYR A 22 -5.40 1.74 -2.96
C TYR A 22 -5.96 0.42 -3.51
N SER A 23 -7.11 0.47 -4.20
CA SER A 23 -7.71 -0.72 -4.81
C SER A 23 -7.00 -1.18 -6.08
N LEU A 24 -6.11 -0.36 -6.67
CA LEU A 24 -5.44 -0.70 -7.92
C LEU A 24 -4.55 -1.93 -7.77
N LEU A 25 -3.75 -2.00 -6.69
CA LEU A 25 -2.86 -3.14 -6.45
C LEU A 25 -3.64 -4.48 -6.35
N PRO A 26 -4.65 -4.64 -5.47
CA PRO A 26 -5.41 -5.88 -5.40
C PRO A 26 -6.15 -6.19 -6.71
N THR A 27 -6.60 -5.16 -7.45
CA THR A 27 -7.25 -5.35 -8.76
C THR A 27 -6.28 -5.93 -9.80
N VAL A 28 -5.05 -5.41 -9.86
CA VAL A 28 -4.02 -5.93 -10.78
C VAL A 28 -3.61 -7.35 -10.37
N THR A 29 -3.43 -7.62 -9.08
CA THR A 29 -3.08 -8.97 -8.63
C THR A 29 -4.20 -9.97 -8.91
N GLU A 30 -5.46 -9.59 -8.74
CA GLU A 30 -6.60 -10.44 -9.08
C GLU A 30 -6.61 -10.76 -10.57
N TYR A 31 -6.41 -9.75 -11.42
CA TYR A 31 -6.29 -9.95 -12.87
C TYR A 31 -5.15 -10.92 -13.23
N MET A 32 -4.00 -10.83 -12.56
CA MET A 32 -2.88 -11.75 -12.77
C MET A 32 -3.21 -13.19 -12.37
N VAL A 33 -3.97 -13.37 -11.28
CA VAL A 33 -4.48 -14.67 -10.83
C VAL A 33 -5.48 -15.23 -11.85
N GLU A 34 -6.44 -14.43 -12.32
CA GLU A 34 -7.43 -14.82 -13.33
C GLU A 34 -6.78 -15.23 -14.68
N LYS A 35 -5.64 -14.61 -15.02
CA LYS A 35 -4.84 -14.97 -16.21
C LYS A 35 -3.89 -16.14 -16.00
N GLY A 36 -3.81 -16.68 -14.78
CA GLY A 36 -2.92 -17.79 -14.43
C GLY A 36 -1.43 -17.41 -14.43
N TRP A 37 -1.09 -16.12 -14.33
CA TRP A 37 0.30 -15.66 -14.23
C TRP A 37 0.88 -15.94 -12.84
N THR A 38 0.02 -15.96 -11.83
CA THR A 38 0.36 -16.25 -10.43
C THR A 38 -0.63 -17.24 -9.86
N LYS A 39 -0.23 -17.94 -8.78
CA LYS A 39 -1.08 -18.91 -8.09
C LYS A 39 -1.23 -18.54 -6.63
N CYS A 40 -2.46 -18.56 -6.14
CA CYS A 40 -2.77 -18.51 -4.72
C CYS A 40 -2.97 -19.93 -4.19
N PHE A 41 -2.44 -20.20 -3.00
CA PHE A 41 -2.63 -21.48 -2.30
C PHE A 41 -3.56 -21.21 -1.12
N ALA A 42 -4.70 -21.90 -1.07
CA ALA A 42 -5.65 -21.74 0.03
C ALA A 42 -5.22 -22.56 1.25
N ASN A 43 -4.47 -23.65 1.02
CA ASN A 43 -4.04 -24.58 2.06
C ASN A 43 -2.54 -24.86 1.95
N ILE A 44 -1.87 -25.09 3.09
CA ILE A 44 -0.42 -25.37 3.14
C ILE A 44 -0.14 -26.73 2.50
N GLU A 45 -1.07 -27.67 2.59
CA GLU A 45 -0.99 -29.02 2.04
C GLU A 45 -0.78 -29.04 0.52
N GLU A 46 -1.11 -27.95 -0.18
CA GLU A 46 -0.90 -27.82 -1.63
C GLU A 46 0.58 -27.69 -2.02
N VAL A 47 1.45 -27.25 -1.10
CA VAL A 47 2.89 -27.03 -1.34
C VAL A 47 3.79 -27.70 -0.30
N GLY A 48 3.24 -28.04 0.87
CA GLY A 48 3.98 -28.58 2.01
C GLY A 48 4.74 -27.52 2.81
N TRP A 49 5.01 -27.83 4.08
CA TRP A 49 5.66 -26.91 5.03
C TRP A 49 7.00 -26.31 4.55
N PRO A 50 7.96 -27.08 3.99
CA PRO A 50 9.24 -26.52 3.60
C PRO A 50 9.12 -25.46 2.50
N ILE A 51 8.29 -25.72 1.48
CA ILE A 51 8.07 -24.80 0.36
C ILE A 51 7.26 -23.58 0.82
N TYR A 52 6.26 -23.79 1.68
CA TYR A 52 5.52 -22.69 2.29
C TYR A 52 6.46 -21.72 3.02
N ILE A 53 7.32 -22.22 3.91
CA ILE A 53 8.29 -21.40 4.64
C ILE A 53 9.22 -20.66 3.68
N PHE A 54 9.74 -21.35 2.65
CA PHE A 54 10.58 -20.73 1.64
C PHE A 54 9.86 -19.59 0.90
N TYR A 55 8.62 -19.81 0.43
CA TYR A 55 7.83 -18.76 -0.22
C TYR A 55 7.53 -17.60 0.71
N THR A 56 7.24 -17.85 2.00
CA THR A 56 7.05 -16.78 2.98
C THR A 56 8.31 -15.95 3.16
N LEU A 57 9.49 -16.58 3.25
CA LEU A 57 10.76 -15.86 3.38
C LEU A 57 11.05 -15.02 2.14
N VAL A 58 10.88 -15.60 0.95
CA VAL A 58 11.03 -14.87 -0.33
C VAL A 58 10.06 -13.69 -0.38
N TYR A 59 8.79 -13.89 0.00
CA TYR A 59 7.79 -12.83 0.06
C TYR A 59 8.23 -11.69 0.99
N VAL A 60 8.62 -11.99 2.23
CA VAL A 60 9.04 -10.97 3.21
C VAL A 60 10.26 -10.19 2.70
N ILE A 61 11.26 -10.88 2.15
CA ILE A 61 12.46 -10.22 1.60
C ILE A 61 12.09 -9.31 0.43
N LEU A 62 11.28 -9.78 -0.51
CA LEU A 62 10.88 -8.99 -1.68
C LEU A 62 10.00 -7.80 -1.29
N VAL A 63 9.08 -7.98 -0.35
CA VAL A 63 8.24 -6.88 0.16
C VAL A 63 9.09 -5.85 0.86
N GLU A 64 9.95 -6.24 1.79
CA GLU A 64 10.80 -5.30 2.54
C GLU A 64 11.75 -4.53 1.60
N PHE A 65 12.40 -5.25 0.69
CA PHE A 65 13.27 -4.63 -0.30
C PHE A 65 12.48 -3.70 -1.23
N GLY A 66 11.34 -4.17 -1.74
CA GLY A 66 10.50 -3.42 -2.68
C GLY A 66 9.91 -2.16 -2.07
N THR A 67 9.38 -2.23 -0.85
CA THR A 67 8.82 -1.06 -0.14
C THR A 67 9.90 -0.04 0.20
N TYR A 68 11.08 -0.48 0.64
CA TYR A 68 12.22 0.41 0.89
C TYR A 68 12.60 1.20 -0.37
N TRP A 69 12.83 0.51 -1.50
CA TRP A 69 13.22 1.18 -2.73
C TRP A 69 12.11 2.04 -3.31
N ALA A 70 10.86 1.58 -3.31
CA ALA A 70 9.73 2.39 -3.73
C ALA A 70 9.61 3.67 -2.88
N HIS A 71 9.74 3.57 -1.56
CA HIS A 71 9.71 4.73 -0.67
C HIS A 71 10.89 5.67 -0.93
N ARG A 72 12.08 5.12 -1.15
CA ARG A 72 13.26 5.91 -1.51
C ARG A 72 13.06 6.65 -2.84
N GLU A 73 12.56 5.99 -3.86
CA GLU A 73 12.27 6.61 -5.16
C GLU A 73 11.22 7.71 -5.05
N LEU A 74 10.20 7.51 -4.21
CA LEU A 74 9.21 8.54 -3.87
C LEU A 74 9.86 9.79 -3.25
N HIS A 75 11.01 9.67 -2.61
CA HIS A 75 11.80 10.78 -2.08
C HIS A 75 12.80 11.36 -3.09
N ASP A 76 13.52 10.52 -3.81
CA ASP A 76 14.63 10.91 -4.69
C ASP A 76 14.12 11.51 -6.02
N ILE A 77 12.95 11.06 -6.51
CA ILE A 77 12.38 11.51 -7.79
C ILE A 77 11.41 12.68 -7.56
N LYS A 78 11.80 13.89 -8.00
CA LYS A 78 11.07 15.15 -7.71
C LYS A 78 9.56 15.14 -8.06
N PRO A 79 9.12 14.64 -9.22
CA PRO A 79 7.69 14.52 -9.51
C PRO A 79 6.96 13.58 -8.55
N LEU A 80 7.54 12.42 -8.23
CA LEU A 80 6.95 11.45 -7.31
C LEU A 80 6.81 12.04 -5.90
N TYR A 81 7.85 12.74 -5.44
CA TYR A 81 7.79 13.46 -4.18
C TYR A 81 6.66 14.48 -4.18
N LYS A 82 6.62 15.37 -5.19
CA LYS A 82 5.66 16.49 -5.23
C LYS A 82 4.20 16.04 -5.33
N TYR A 83 3.90 15.03 -6.15
CA TYR A 83 2.52 14.67 -6.48
C TYR A 83 1.97 13.48 -5.67
N VAL A 84 2.84 12.59 -5.19
CA VAL A 84 2.44 11.37 -4.49
C VAL A 84 2.85 11.42 -3.02
N HIS A 85 4.12 11.70 -2.73
CA HIS A 85 4.68 11.48 -1.40
C HIS A 85 4.54 12.67 -0.43
N ALA A 86 4.54 13.90 -0.93
CA ALA A 86 4.48 15.10 -0.09
C ALA A 86 3.17 15.20 0.72
N ALA A 87 2.06 14.69 0.17
CA ALA A 87 0.79 14.63 0.88
C ALA A 87 0.86 13.73 2.11
N HIS A 88 1.59 12.61 2.04
CA HIS A 88 1.81 11.71 3.17
C HIS A 88 2.59 12.40 4.30
N HIS A 89 3.72 13.06 3.99
CA HIS A 89 4.52 13.80 4.98
C HIS A 89 3.77 14.96 5.63
N LYS A 90 2.78 15.54 4.94
CA LYS A 90 1.93 16.61 5.47
C LYS A 90 1.06 16.17 6.65
N TYR A 91 0.70 14.89 6.74
CA TYR A 91 -0.16 14.32 7.78
C TYR A 91 0.60 13.43 8.78
N ASN A 92 1.93 13.52 8.81
CA ASN A 92 2.79 12.69 9.65
C ASN A 92 3.15 13.36 11.00
N LYS A 93 2.43 14.42 11.39
CA LYS A 93 2.56 15.04 12.70
C LYS A 93 1.57 14.41 13.66
N GLU A 94 2.00 14.12 14.88
CA GLU A 94 1.18 13.44 15.90
C GLU A 94 -0.14 14.16 16.20
N ASP A 95 -0.19 15.48 16.02
CA ASP A 95 -1.39 16.30 16.23
C ASP A 95 -2.33 16.40 15.00
N ASP A 96 -1.91 15.91 13.84
CA ASP A 96 -2.69 15.96 12.61
C ASP A 96 -3.52 14.69 12.44
N LEU A 97 -4.84 14.83 12.38
CA LEU A 97 -5.73 13.72 12.03
C LEU A 97 -5.43 13.27 10.59
N SER A 98 -4.80 12.10 10.46
CA SER A 98 -4.49 11.50 9.16
C SER A 98 -5.78 11.03 8.46
N PRO A 99 -6.01 11.38 7.18
CA PRO A 99 -7.09 10.81 6.38
C PRO A 99 -6.82 9.36 5.92
N PHE A 100 -5.65 8.83 6.28
CA PHE A 100 -5.15 7.49 5.96
C PHE A 100 -4.96 6.62 7.21
N ALA A 101 -5.37 7.10 8.39
CA ALA A 101 -5.46 6.30 9.61
C ALA A 101 -6.74 5.46 9.61
#